data_AF-A0A284VS33-F1
#
_entry.id   AF-A0A284VS33-F1
#
_cell.length_a   1.000
_cell.length_b   1.000
_cell.length_c   1.000
_cell.angle_alpha   90.00
_cell.angle_beta   90.00
_cell.angle_gamma   90.00
#
_symmetry.space_group_name_H-M   'P 1'
#
loop_
_entity.id
_entity.type
_entity.pdbx_description
1 polymer ?
#
loop_
_entity_poly.entity_id
_entity_poly.type
_entity_poly.pdbx_seq_one_letter_code
_entity_poly.pdbx_strand_id
1 'polypeptide(L)'
;MPRKEIIASYFKRLLNHIFICTYRKDNNMIDIETEVKDIKRYVIEISKKVDELLYEKEIISMMKLAEKSLSGFFENEPDIYKLEDLKVRYK
;
A
#
# COMPACT_ATOMS: atom_id res chain seq x y z
N MET A 1 -30.08 -34.26 51.44
CA MET A 1 -29.74 -33.40 50.27
C MET A 1 -28.51 -33.95 49.58
N PRO A 2 -28.55 -34.20 48.26
CA PRO A 2 -27.59 -35.09 47.61
C PRO A 2 -26.34 -34.32 47.18
N ARG A 3 -25.19 -34.61 47.79
CA ARG A 3 -23.87 -34.05 47.41
C ARG A 3 -23.54 -34.26 45.92
N LYS A 4 -24.14 -35.27 45.29
CA LYS A 4 -23.97 -35.60 43.87
C LYS A 4 -24.49 -34.51 42.94
N GLU A 5 -25.60 -33.86 43.27
CA GLU A 5 -26.18 -32.77 42.44
C GLU A 5 -25.31 -31.51 42.51
N ILE A 6 -24.76 -31.23 43.70
CA ILE A 6 -23.83 -30.12 43.91
C ILE A 6 -22.56 -30.34 43.08
N ILE A 7 -21.96 -31.53 43.16
CA ILE A 7 -20.76 -31.88 42.37
C ILE A 7 -21.04 -31.80 40.86
N ALA A 8 -22.19 -32.30 40.40
CA ALA A 8 -22.58 -32.24 38.99
C ALA A 8 -22.75 -30.78 38.51
N SER A 9 -23.33 -29.91 39.33
CA SER A 9 -23.47 -28.47 39.05
C SER A 9 -22.11 -27.79 38.88
N TYR A 10 -21.17 -28.03 39.80
CA TYR A 10 -19.81 -27.49 39.70
C TYR A 10 -19.08 -28.01 38.46
N PHE A 11 -19.20 -29.31 38.16
CA PHE A 11 -18.55 -29.91 37.00
C PHE A 11 -19.09 -29.33 35.68
N LYS A 12 -20.41 -29.12 35.58
CA LYS A 12 -21.05 -28.49 34.42
C LYS A 12 -20.61 -27.04 34.23
N ARG A 13 -20.44 -26.28 35.33
CA ARG A 13 -19.90 -24.92 35.30
C ARG A 13 -18.44 -24.88 34.84
N LEU A 14 -17.63 -25.81 35.33
CA LEU A 14 -16.21 -25.91 34.97
C LEU A 14 -16.05 -26.24 33.47
N LEU A 15 -16.83 -27.21 32.98
CA LEU A 15 -16.85 -27.57 31.56
C LEU A 15 -17.28 -26.40 30.67
N ASN A 16 -18.33 -25.66 31.03
CA ASN A 16 -18.76 -24.48 30.28
C ASN A 16 -17.67 -23.39 30.23
N HIS A 17 -16.98 -23.15 31.35
CA HIS A 17 -15.90 -22.17 31.39
C HIS A 17 -14.71 -22.58 30.52
N ILE A 18 -14.29 -23.85 30.59
CA ILE A 18 -13.23 -24.41 29.74
C ILE A 18 -13.63 -24.31 28.26
N PHE A 19 -14.88 -24.61 27.93
CA PHE A 19 -15.40 -24.51 26.56
C PHE A 19 -15.41 -23.06 26.04
N ILE A 20 -15.82 -22.09 26.85
CA ILE A 20 -15.78 -20.67 26.47
C ILE A 20 -14.34 -20.18 26.29
N CYS A 21 -13.42 -20.58 27.18
CA CYS A 21 -12.02 -20.18 27.10
C CYS A 21 -11.33 -20.74 25.85
N THR A 22 -11.63 -21.99 25.47
CA THR A 22 -11.07 -22.62 24.26
C THR A 22 -11.58 -21.92 23.01
N TYR A 23 -12.90 -21.78 22.85
CA TYR A 23 -13.49 -21.07 21.71
C TYR A 23 -13.03 -19.61 21.58
N ARG A 24 -12.90 -18.89 22.70
CA ARG A 24 -12.43 -17.49 22.68
C ARG A 24 -10.98 -17.38 22.24
N LYS A 25 -10.13 -18.31 22.67
CA LYS A 25 -8.71 -18.33 22.31
C LYS A 25 -8.52 -18.61 20.81
N ASP A 26 -9.31 -19.53 20.27
CA ASP A 26 -9.26 -19.88 18.84
C ASP A 26 -9.76 -18.71 17.95
N ASN A 27 -10.81 -18.00 18.36
CA ASN A 27 -11.28 -16.80 17.65
C ASN A 27 -10.22 -15.69 17.60
N ASN A 28 -9.55 -15.40 18.73
CA ASN A 28 -8.48 -14.41 18.75
C ASN A 28 -7.28 -14.79 17.87
N MET A 29 -6.99 -16.09 17.73
CA MET A 29 -5.90 -16.54 16.86
C MET A 29 -6.23 -16.37 15.37
N ILE A 30 -7.47 -16.66 14.98
CA ILE A 30 -7.98 -16.46 13.61
C ILE A 30 -8.00 -14.96 13.24
N ASP A 31 -8.34 -14.10 14.20
CA ASP A 31 -8.37 -12.65 14.03
C ASP A 31 -6.96 -12.09 13.75
N ILE A 32 -5.98 -12.46 14.59
CA ILE A 32 -4.58 -12.04 14.42
C ILE A 32 -4.00 -12.53 13.08
N GLU A 33 -4.29 -13.76 12.67
CA GLU A 33 -3.82 -14.28 11.38
C GLU A 33 -4.37 -13.47 10.19
N THR A 34 -5.62 -13.04 10.29
CA THR A 34 -6.30 -12.24 9.26
C THR A 34 -5.71 -10.84 9.21
N GLU A 35 -5.51 -10.18 10.36
CA GLU A 35 -4.86 -8.87 10.44
C GLU A 35 -3.44 -8.90 9.87
N VAL A 36 -2.64 -9.91 10.20
CA VAL A 36 -1.27 -10.07 9.68
C VAL A 36 -1.27 -10.25 8.16
N LYS A 37 -2.22 -11.02 7.61
CA LYS A 37 -2.40 -11.19 6.16
C LYS A 37 -2.73 -9.86 5.47
N ASP A 38 -3.57 -9.04 6.09
CA ASP A 38 -3.94 -7.73 5.54
C ASP A 38 -2.78 -6.73 5.64
N ILE A 39 -2.05 -6.70 6.76
CA ILE A 39 -0.82 -5.90 6.89
C ILE A 39 0.18 -6.27 5.78
N LYS A 40 0.39 -7.56 5.54
CA LYS A 40 1.29 -8.02 4.46
C LYS A 40 0.84 -7.51 3.09
N ARG A 41 -0.47 -7.50 2.83
CA ARG A 41 -1.03 -6.98 1.57
C ARG A 41 -0.76 -5.48 1.42
N TYR A 42 -1.05 -4.70 2.46
CA TYR A 42 -0.80 -3.26 2.44
C TYR A 42 0.68 -2.93 2.26
N VAL A 43 1.59 -3.67 2.89
CA VAL A 43 3.04 -3.48 2.71
C VAL A 43 3.46 -3.69 1.26
N ILE A 44 2.93 -4.72 0.58
CA ILE A 44 3.22 -4.96 -0.84
C ILE A 44 2.68 -3.82 -1.71
N GLU A 45 1.47 -3.33 -1.43
CA GLU A 45 0.89 -2.21 -2.17
C GLU A 45 1.68 -0.91 -1.97
N ILE A 46 2.10 -0.63 -0.75
CA ILE A 46 2.95 0.53 -0.43
C ILE A 46 4.27 0.43 -1.17
N SER A 47 4.93 -0.74 -1.16
CA SER A 47 6.19 -0.95 -1.89
C SER A 47 6.03 -0.61 -3.37
N LYS A 48 4.98 -1.12 -4.02
CA LYS A 48 4.72 -0.85 -5.45
C LYS A 48 4.53 0.64 -5.75
N LYS A 49 3.78 1.35 -4.91
CA LYS A 49 3.56 2.81 -5.06
C LYS A 49 4.84 3.61 -4.85
N VAL A 50 5.69 3.17 -3.92
CA VAL A 50 7.00 3.80 -3.69
C VAL A 50 7.90 3.62 -4.92
N ASP A 51 7.92 2.43 -5.51
CA ASP A 51 8.72 2.14 -6.71
C ASP A 51 8.26 3.02 -7.90
N GLU A 52 6.95 3.19 -8.09
CA GLU A 52 6.38 4.05 -9.13
C GLU A 52 6.78 5.52 -8.96
N LEU A 53 6.65 6.06 -7.74
CA LEU A 53 7.04 7.44 -7.43
C LEU A 53 8.55 7.68 -7.59
N LEU A 54 9.38 6.68 -7.27
CA LEU A 54 10.83 6.75 -7.47
C LEU A 54 11.15 6.83 -8.96
N TYR A 55 10.52 6.00 -9.78
CA TYR A 55 10.73 5.99 -11.23
C TYR A 55 10.38 7.34 -11.87
N GLU A 56 9.23 7.92 -11.53
CA GLU A 56 8.84 9.25 -12.02
C GLU A 56 9.85 10.33 -11.62
N LYS A 57 10.30 10.31 -10.35
CA LYS A 57 11.28 11.27 -9.84
C LYS A 57 12.63 11.14 -10.54
N GLU A 58 13.07 9.93 -10.83
CA GLU A 58 14.31 9.66 -11.58
C GLU A 58 14.22 10.25 -13.00
N ILE A 59 13.11 10.00 -13.71
CA ILE A 59 12.88 10.56 -15.04
C ILE A 59 12.94 12.08 -15.01
N ILE A 60 12.17 12.73 -14.12
CA ILE A 60 12.14 14.19 -14.01
C ILE A 60 13.54 14.73 -13.67
N SER A 61 14.28 14.05 -12.80
CA SER A 61 15.64 14.45 -12.44
C SER A 61 16.58 14.36 -13.64
N MET A 62 16.51 13.27 -14.41
CA MET A 62 17.30 13.12 -15.64
C MET A 62 16.93 14.17 -16.69
N MET A 63 15.64 14.44 -16.88
CA MET A 63 15.16 15.48 -17.80
C MET A 63 15.73 16.85 -17.43
N LYS A 64 15.66 17.24 -16.16
CA LYS A 64 16.23 18.52 -15.68
C LYS A 64 17.75 18.59 -15.82
N LEU A 65 18.44 17.48 -15.58
CA LEU A 65 19.89 17.41 -15.79
C LEU A 65 20.25 17.57 -17.27
N ALA A 66 19.51 16.92 -18.16
CA ALA A 66 19.69 17.07 -19.60
C ALA A 66 19.39 18.50 -20.07
N GLU A 67 18.26 19.08 -19.64
CA GLU A 67 17.90 20.48 -19.91
C GLU A 67 19.01 21.44 -19.49
N LYS A 68 19.51 21.32 -18.25
CA LYS A 68 20.59 22.16 -17.75
C LYS A 68 21.92 21.95 -18.50
N SER A 69 22.21 20.73 -18.93
CA SER A 69 23.42 20.43 -19.69
C SER A 69 23.37 20.98 -21.11
N LEU A 70 22.18 20.98 -21.73
CA LEU A 70 22.00 21.42 -23.11
C LEU A 70 21.57 22.89 -23.22
N SER A 71 21.20 23.56 -22.12
CA SER A 71 20.72 24.95 -22.16
C SER A 71 21.70 25.89 -22.85
N GLY A 72 23.00 25.80 -22.52
CA GLY A 72 24.04 26.62 -23.15
C GLY A 72 24.31 26.29 -24.62
N PHE A 73 23.94 25.08 -25.08
CA PHE A 73 24.02 24.71 -26.49
C PHE A 73 22.93 25.42 -27.30
N PHE A 74 21.70 25.44 -26.77
CA PHE A 74 20.55 26.07 -27.41
C PHE A 74 20.51 27.61 -27.27
N GLU A 75 21.18 28.19 -26.27
CA GLU A 75 21.23 29.66 -26.06
C GLU A 75 21.75 30.46 -27.27
N ASN A 76 22.57 29.84 -28.12
CA ASN A 76 23.16 30.49 -29.30
C ASN A 76 22.51 30.04 -30.62
N GLU A 77 21.50 29.17 -30.57
CA GLU A 77 20.84 28.67 -31.76
C GLU A 77 19.81 29.70 -32.26
N PRO A 78 19.87 30.14 -33.53
CA PRO A 78 18.90 31.07 -34.08
C PRO A 78 17.53 30.38 -34.20
N ASP A 79 16.46 31.10 -33.87
CA ASP A 79 15.10 30.59 -33.97
C ASP A 79 14.74 30.38 -35.45
N ILE A 80 14.77 29.11 -35.90
CA ILE A 80 14.64 28.71 -37.31
C ILE A 80 13.22 28.72 -37.85
N TYR A 81 12.21 28.87 -36.98
CA TYR A 81 10.81 28.98 -37.36
C TYR A 81 10.17 30.16 -36.64
N LYS A 82 9.70 31.14 -37.42
CA LYS A 82 9.00 32.30 -36.88
C LYS A 82 7.51 32.18 -37.08
N LEU A 83 6.75 32.95 -36.30
CA LEU A 83 5.30 33.03 -36.46
C LEU A 83 4.91 33.51 -37.87
N GLU A 84 5.81 34.28 -38.51
CA GLU A 84 5.65 34.73 -39.89
C GLU A 84 5.72 33.60 -40.93
N ASP A 85 6.38 32.48 -40.61
CA ASP A 85 6.53 31.31 -41.49
C ASP A 85 5.28 30.41 -41.47
N LEU A 86 4.38 30.58 -40.49
CA LEU A 86 3.09 29.88 -40.38
C LEU A 86 2.05 30.38 -41.41
N LYS A 87 2.49 30.76 -42.62
CA LYS A 87 1.63 31.09 -43.76
C LYS A 87 1.02 29.83 -44.36
N VAL A 88 0.23 29.12 -43.55
CA VAL A 88 -0.67 28.08 -44.03
C VAL A 88 -1.73 28.77 -44.87
N ARG A 89 -1.56 28.75 -46.19
CA ARG A 89 -2.66 29.03 -47.12
C ARG A 89 -3.69 27.93 -46.93
N TYR A 90 -4.62 28.10 -45.99
CA TYR A 90 -5.88 27.40 -46.08
C TYR A 90 -6.60 27.94 -47.33
N LYS A 91 -6.70 27.10 -48.36
CA LYS A 91 -7.57 27.30 -49.52
C LYS A 91 -8.95 26.74 -49.21
#